data_AF-A0A8J4YSH0-F1
#
_entry.id   AF-A0A8J4YSH0-F1
#
_cell.length_a   1.000
_cell.length_b   1.000
_cell.length_c   1.000
_cell.angle_alpha   90.00
_cell.angle_beta   90.00
_cell.angle_gamma   90.00
#
_symmetry.space_group_name_H-M   'P 1'
#
loop_
_entity.id
_entity.type
_entity.pdbx_description
1 polymer ?
#
loop_
_entity_poly.entity_id
_entity_poly.type
_entity_poly.pdbx_seq_one_letter_code
_entity_poly.pdbx_strand_id
1 'polypeptide(L)'
;MPRLHCLNQVICRAGRVSRSTEQDTPQPQPQKSTPQLMDFPWVVWPSLWHTIRNWIFANLLIHRYLDQEFDMTSFKKGAIQALVHVSDELSKGNFEALEGLVTQPSLDEIKNNFAQFSLKERLDLVVEKEDIFFSFPYQIGMMFTNEVKYKV
;
A
#
# COMPACT_ATOMS: atom_id res chain seq x y z
N MET A 1 -10.21 9.67 -18.12
CA MET A 1 -9.93 8.23 -18.00
C MET A 1 -9.98 7.87 -16.51
N PRO A 2 -10.84 6.94 -16.07
CA PRO A 2 -10.88 6.50 -14.67
C PRO A 2 -9.57 5.80 -14.31
N ARG A 3 -8.99 6.10 -13.14
CA ARG A 3 -7.86 5.31 -12.61
C ARG A 3 -8.41 4.22 -11.69
N LEU A 4 -7.97 3.00 -11.95
CA LEU A 4 -8.17 1.85 -11.07
C LEU A 4 -7.22 1.97 -9.88
N HIS A 5 -7.76 1.98 -8.67
CA HIS A 5 -6.99 1.82 -7.44
C HIS A 5 -7.53 0.62 -6.68
N CYS A 6 -6.63 -0.23 -6.18
CA CYS A 6 -6.98 -1.31 -5.27
C CYS A 6 -6.13 -1.20 -4.01
N LEU A 7 -6.78 -1.33 -2.86
CA LEU A 7 -6.08 -1.70 -1.64
C LEU A 7 -5.82 -3.21 -1.74
N ASN A 8 -4.63 -3.57 -2.20
CA ASN A 8 -4.11 -4.91 -1.99
C ASN A 8 -3.64 -5.00 -0.55
N GLN A 9 -4.29 -5.86 0.23
CA GLN A 9 -3.79 -6.14 1.56
C GLN A 9 -2.70 -7.21 1.43
N VAL A 10 -1.51 -6.86 1.87
CA VAL A 10 -0.34 -7.72 1.82
C VAL A 10 0.00 -8.14 3.24
N ILE A 11 0.11 -9.45 3.44
CA ILE A 11 0.71 -10.00 4.66
C ILE A 11 2.19 -10.21 4.33
N CYS A 12 3.00 -9.21 4.66
CA CYS A 12 4.45 -9.34 4.66
C CYS A 12 4.88 -10.17 5.88
N ARG A 13 5.94 -10.96 5.75
CA ARG A 13 6.58 -11.54 6.93
C ARG A 13 6.98 -10.41 7.89
N ALA A 14 6.48 -10.47 9.13
CA ALA A 14 7.02 -9.63 10.19
C ALA A 14 8.45 -10.09 10.49
N GLY A 15 9.43 -9.24 10.18
CA GLY A 15 10.72 -9.22 10.85
C GLY A 15 11.93 -9.66 10.02
N ARG A 16 12.75 -8.68 9.61
CA ARG A 16 14.20 -8.82 9.85
C ARG A 16 14.43 -8.66 11.36
N VAL A 17 14.30 -9.76 12.11
CA VAL A 17 14.83 -9.82 13.47
C VAL A 17 16.34 -9.63 13.36
N SER A 18 16.83 -8.44 13.71
CA SER A 18 18.26 -8.21 13.91
C SER A 18 18.71 -9.10 15.06
N ARG A 19 19.48 -10.14 14.74
CA ARG A 19 20.16 -10.96 15.73
C ARG A 19 21.29 -10.13 16.34
N SER A 20 20.98 -9.37 17.38
CA SER A 20 21.99 -8.78 18.27
C SER A 20 22.24 -9.78 19.40
N THR A 21 23.32 -10.55 19.30
CA THR A 21 23.90 -11.22 20.46
C THR A 21 24.52 -10.15 21.35
N GLU A 22 23.93 -9.88 22.52
CA GLU A 22 24.63 -9.73 23.81
C GLU A 22 23.65 -9.33 24.93
N GLN A 23 23.77 -10.06 26.04
CA GLN A 23 22.98 -9.99 27.26
C GLN A 23 23.38 -8.78 28.11
N ASP A 24 22.43 -7.97 28.61
CA ASP A 24 22.39 -7.56 30.04
C ASP A 24 21.06 -6.85 30.43
N THR A 25 20.48 -7.31 31.55
CA THR A 25 19.46 -6.73 32.48
C THR A 25 18.10 -6.16 31.97
N PRO A 26 16.94 -6.59 32.55
CA PRO A 26 15.61 -6.08 32.18
C PRO A 26 15.28 -4.75 32.88
N GLN A 27 15.22 -3.66 32.12
CA GLN A 27 14.49 -2.45 32.52
C GLN A 27 13.24 -2.30 31.64
N PRO A 28 12.05 -1.98 32.22
CA PRO A 28 10.85 -1.71 31.44
C PRO A 28 11.01 -0.34 30.77
N GLN A 29 11.61 -0.31 29.58
CA GLN A 29 11.58 0.89 28.75
C GLN A 29 10.15 1.11 28.27
N PRO A 30 9.59 2.34 28.37
CA PRO A 30 8.29 2.66 27.78
C PRO A 30 8.38 2.35 26.29
N GLN A 31 7.54 1.44 25.81
CA GLN A 31 7.42 1.11 24.39
C GLN A 31 7.08 2.40 23.63
N LYS A 32 8.09 3.05 23.03
CA LYS A 32 7.84 4.09 22.03
C LYS A 32 7.10 3.41 20.89
N SER A 33 5.81 3.72 20.75
CA SER A 33 5.03 3.36 19.56
C SER A 33 5.78 3.90 18.35
N THR A 34 6.26 3.01 17.47
CA THR A 34 6.88 3.41 16.21
C THR A 34 5.88 4.28 15.44
N PRO A 35 6.31 5.45 14.93
CA PRO A 35 5.42 6.30 14.14
C PRO A 35 4.90 5.51 12.94
N GLN A 36 3.59 5.56 12.69
CA GLN A 36 2.98 4.91 11.53
C GLN A 36 3.02 5.86 10.34
N LEU A 37 3.23 5.32 9.14
CA LEU A 37 3.31 6.13 7.93
C LEU A 37 1.93 6.68 7.52
N MET A 38 0.89 5.88 7.70
CA MET A 38 -0.51 6.20 7.45
C MET A 38 -1.39 5.39 8.42
N ASP A 39 -2.59 5.87 8.70
CA ASP A 39 -3.55 5.18 9.56
C ASP A 39 -4.42 4.21 8.74
N PHE A 40 -4.02 2.94 8.69
CA PHE A 40 -4.78 1.88 8.01
C PHE A 40 -5.27 0.81 8.99
N PRO A 41 -6.50 0.28 8.81
CA PRO A 41 -6.97 -0.83 9.61
C PRO A 41 -6.14 -2.08 9.33
N TRP A 42 -5.82 -2.83 10.40
CA TRP A 42 -5.12 -4.11 10.25
C TRP A 42 -6.09 -5.18 9.73
N VAL A 43 -5.98 -5.54 8.45
CA VAL A 43 -6.82 -6.55 7.79
C VAL A 43 -5.98 -7.78 7.50
N VAL A 44 -6.39 -8.94 8.05
CA VAL A 44 -5.64 -10.20 7.93
C VAL A 44 -6.36 -11.27 7.13
N TRP A 45 -7.67 -11.12 6.92
CA TRP A 45 -8.49 -12.16 6.29
C TRP A 45 -9.56 -11.55 5.35
N PRO A 46 -9.84 -12.18 4.20
CA PRO A 46 -10.85 -11.68 3.26
C PRO A 46 -12.27 -11.78 3.82
N SER A 47 -12.98 -10.65 3.92
CA SER A 47 -14.43 -10.72 4.19
C SER A 47 -15.18 -11.29 2.99
N LEU A 48 -16.14 -12.18 3.24
CA LEU A 48 -17.01 -12.75 2.19
C LEU A 48 -17.75 -11.66 1.41
N TRP A 49 -18.22 -10.61 2.10
CA TRP A 49 -18.90 -9.49 1.46
C TRP A 49 -17.97 -8.68 0.56
N HIS A 50 -16.73 -8.44 0.99
CA HIS A 50 -15.72 -7.77 0.17
C HIS A 50 -15.35 -8.62 -1.05
N THR A 51 -15.29 -9.93 -0.90
CA THR A 51 -14.99 -10.86 -2.00
C THR A 51 -16.07 -10.80 -3.08
N ILE A 52 -17.35 -10.88 -2.70
CA ILE A 52 -18.49 -10.80 -3.65
C ILE A 52 -18.50 -9.43 -4.33
N ARG A 53 -18.33 -8.35 -3.57
CA ARG A 53 -18.27 -6.98 -4.11
C ARG A 53 -17.14 -6.84 -5.12
N ASN A 54 -15.92 -7.26 -4.77
CA ASN A 54 -14.76 -7.19 -5.66
C ASN A 54 -14.96 -8.03 -6.92
N TRP A 55 -15.62 -9.19 -6.81
CA TRP A 55 -15.96 -10.00 -7.98
C TRP A 55 -16.93 -9.28 -8.92
N ILE A 56 -17.96 -8.62 -8.40
CA ILE A 56 -18.90 -7.79 -9.18
C ILE A 56 -18.15 -6.64 -9.88
N PHE A 57 -17.33 -5.88 -9.15
CA PHE A 57 -16.57 -4.77 -9.73
C PHE A 57 -15.64 -5.25 -10.84
N ALA A 58 -14.87 -6.30 -10.60
CA ALA A 58 -13.93 -6.85 -11.56
C ALA A 58 -14.62 -7.36 -12.84
N ASN A 59 -15.61 -8.24 -12.68
CA ASN A 59 -16.20 -8.97 -13.82
C ASN A 59 -17.27 -8.16 -14.55
N LEU A 60 -18.06 -7.35 -13.85
CA LEU A 60 -19.21 -6.67 -14.44
C LEU A 60 -18.95 -5.20 -14.78
N LEU A 61 -18.11 -4.50 -14.00
CA LEU A 61 -17.83 -3.08 -14.26
C LEU A 61 -16.54 -2.92 -15.05
N ILE A 62 -15.42 -3.42 -14.52
CA ILE A 62 -14.10 -3.19 -15.10
C ILE A 62 -13.97 -3.96 -16.41
N HIS A 63 -14.12 -5.29 -16.36
CA HIS A 63 -13.96 -6.14 -17.55
C HIS A 63 -14.97 -5.80 -18.67
N ARG A 64 -16.19 -5.37 -18.34
CA ARG A 64 -17.21 -5.11 -19.35
C ARG A 64 -17.23 -3.68 -19.90
N TYR A 65 -16.93 -2.68 -19.09
CA TYR A 65 -17.10 -1.27 -19.46
C TYR A 65 -15.79 -0.46 -19.54
N LEU A 66 -14.76 -0.86 -18.79
CA LEU A 66 -13.54 -0.06 -18.67
C LEU A 66 -12.38 -0.65 -19.48
N ASP A 67 -12.15 -1.95 -19.33
CA ASP A 67 -11.02 -2.65 -19.91
C ASP A 67 -11.40 -4.11 -20.18
N GLN A 68 -11.66 -4.43 -21.45
CA GLN A 68 -12.06 -5.77 -21.88
C GLN A 68 -10.96 -6.83 -21.73
N GLU A 69 -9.71 -6.40 -21.59
CA GLU A 69 -8.57 -7.29 -21.38
C GLU A 69 -8.22 -7.40 -19.89
N PHE A 70 -9.04 -6.81 -19.00
CA PHE A 70 -8.81 -6.86 -17.58
C PHE A 70 -8.82 -8.31 -17.06
N ASP A 71 -7.72 -8.69 -16.44
CA ASP A 71 -7.55 -9.95 -15.72
C ASP A 71 -7.11 -9.69 -14.27
N MET A 72 -7.78 -10.36 -13.33
CA MET A 72 -7.50 -10.21 -11.90
C MET A 72 -6.07 -10.63 -11.55
N THR A 73 -5.53 -11.65 -12.21
CA THR A 73 -4.18 -12.14 -11.92
C THR A 73 -3.13 -11.11 -12.32
N SER A 74 -3.28 -10.54 -13.51
CA SER A 74 -2.41 -9.51 -14.05
C SER A 74 -2.52 -8.20 -13.27
N PHE A 75 -3.74 -7.81 -12.90
CA PHE A 75 -3.98 -6.69 -12.01
C PHE A 75 -3.28 -6.86 -10.65
N LYS A 76 -3.42 -8.03 -10.02
CA LYS A 76 -2.75 -8.36 -8.76
C LYS A 76 -1.23 -8.25 -8.89
N LYS A 77 -0.63 -8.78 -9.97
CA LYS A 77 0.81 -8.67 -10.24
C LYS A 77 1.26 -7.22 -10.37
N GLY A 78 0.53 -6.41 -11.15
CA GLY A 78 0.81 -4.99 -11.33
C GLY A 78 0.72 -4.20 -10.01
N ALA A 79 -0.27 -4.50 -9.18
CA ALA A 79 -0.42 -3.84 -7.89
C ALA A 79 0.69 -4.23 -6.89
N ILE A 80 1.18 -5.47 -6.92
CA ILE A 80 2.38 -5.88 -6.15
C ILE A 80 3.61 -5.10 -6.65
N GLN A 81 3.81 -5.00 -7.97
CA GLN A 81 4.92 -4.26 -8.55
C GLN A 81 4.87 -2.77 -8.15
N ALA A 82 3.69 -2.15 -8.21
CA ALA A 82 3.49 -0.77 -7.79
C ALA A 82 3.83 -0.57 -6.30
N LEU A 83 3.39 -1.49 -5.44
CA LEU A 83 3.73 -1.46 -4.01
C LEU A 83 5.24 -1.53 -3.79
N VAL A 84 5.92 -2.50 -4.41
CA VAL A 84 7.38 -2.66 -4.28
C VAL A 84 8.09 -1.38 -4.72
N HIS A 85 7.74 -0.84 -5.89
CA HIS A 85 8.35 0.38 -6.41
C HIS A 85 8.12 1.60 -5.51
N VAL A 86 6.88 1.83 -5.08
CA VAL A 86 6.53 2.94 -4.19
C VAL A 86 7.23 2.81 -2.84
N SER A 87 7.33 1.60 -2.28
CA SER A 87 8.02 1.33 -1.02
C SER A 87 9.53 1.62 -1.08
N ASP A 88 10.16 1.31 -2.21
CA ASP A 88 11.57 1.57 -2.45
C ASP A 88 11.86 3.08 -2.56
N GLU A 89 11.07 3.82 -3.35
CA GLU A 89 11.18 5.29 -3.43
C GLU A 89 10.86 5.98 -2.10
N LEU A 90 9.88 5.47 -1.35
CA LEU A 90 9.55 5.94 0.01
C LEU A 90 10.74 5.79 0.95
N SER A 91 11.40 4.63 0.97
CA SER A 91 12.54 4.39 1.87
C SER A 91 13.71 5.35 1.64
N LYS A 92 13.86 5.82 0.39
CA LYS A 92 14.87 6.79 -0.04
C LYS A 92 14.45 8.25 0.22
N GLY A 93 13.19 8.49 0.56
CA GLY A 93 12.62 9.83 0.69
C GLY A 93 12.44 10.55 -0.66
N ASN A 94 12.36 9.82 -1.78
CA ASN A 94 12.23 10.38 -3.11
C ASN A 94 10.75 10.69 -3.44
N PHE A 95 10.21 11.72 -2.81
CA PHE A 95 8.79 12.06 -2.96
C PHE A 95 8.42 12.57 -4.36
N GLU A 96 9.39 13.11 -5.11
CA GLU A 96 9.18 13.55 -6.49
C GLU A 96 8.81 12.37 -7.40
N ALA A 97 9.46 11.21 -7.22
CA ALA A 97 9.14 10.00 -7.97
C ALA A 97 7.76 9.41 -7.63
N LEU A 98 7.18 9.78 -6.49
CA LEU A 98 5.85 9.35 -6.07
C LEU A 98 4.73 10.23 -6.64
N GLU A 99 5.07 11.39 -7.21
CA GLU A 99 4.10 12.29 -7.83
C GLU A 99 3.42 11.58 -9.00
N GLY A 100 2.09 11.56 -8.97
CA GLY A 100 1.30 10.87 -9.99
C GLY A 100 1.21 9.35 -9.82
N LEU A 101 1.96 8.73 -8.90
CA LEU A 101 1.73 7.35 -8.45
C LEU A 101 0.78 7.31 -7.25
N VAL A 102 0.91 8.28 -6.36
CA VAL A 102 0.11 8.47 -5.16
C VAL A 102 -0.74 9.74 -5.29
N THR A 103 -1.90 9.79 -4.63
CA THR A 103 -2.74 10.99 -4.60
C THR A 103 -2.06 12.09 -3.76
N GLN A 104 -2.27 13.35 -4.12
CA GLN A 104 -1.63 14.49 -3.43
C GLN A 104 -1.91 14.51 -1.90
N PRO A 105 -3.16 14.31 -1.43
CA PRO A 105 -3.43 14.29 0.02
C PRO A 105 -2.63 13.22 0.77
N SER A 106 -2.47 12.03 0.16
CA SER A 106 -1.68 10.95 0.74
C SER A 106 -0.19 11.27 0.71
N LEU A 107 0.30 11.94 -0.33
CA LEU A 107 1.70 12.35 -0.42
C LEU A 107 2.06 13.40 0.65
N ASP A 108 1.16 14.34 0.94
CA ASP A 108 1.33 15.34 2.00
C ASP A 108 1.36 14.69 3.39
N GLU A 109 0.45 13.75 3.67
CA GLU A 109 0.43 12.98 4.91
C GLU A 109 1.73 12.17 5.08
N ILE A 110 2.15 11.46 4.03
CA ILE A 110 3.40 10.70 4.00
C ILE A 110 4.59 11.60 4.34
N LYS A 111 4.71 12.78 3.71
CA LYS A 111 5.83 13.71 3.97
C LYS A 111 5.87 14.15 5.44
N ASN A 112 4.72 14.47 6.02
CA ASN A 112 4.61 14.90 7.42
C ASN A 112 4.99 13.78 8.40
N ASN A 113 4.55 12.55 8.13
CA ASN A 113 4.83 11.41 9.00
C ASN A 113 6.27 10.92 8.83
N PHE A 114 6.78 10.86 7.61
CA PHE A 114 8.14 10.42 7.30
C PHE A 114 9.22 11.30 7.96
N ALA A 115 8.95 12.58 8.16
CA ALA A 115 9.85 13.49 8.88
C ALA A 115 10.13 13.03 10.32
N GLN A 116 9.23 12.24 10.93
CA GLN A 116 9.35 11.73 12.30
C GLN A 116 10.13 10.41 12.39
N PHE A 117 10.42 9.77 11.26
CA PHE A 117 11.07 8.45 11.21
C PHE A 117 12.59 8.58 11.31
N SER A 118 13.21 7.70 12.09
CA SER A 118 14.66 7.47 12.08
C SER A 118 15.12 6.82 10.76
N LEU A 119 16.43 6.87 10.48
CA LEU A 119 17.00 6.22 9.28
C LEU A 119 16.65 4.73 9.22
N LYS A 120 16.71 4.04 10.37
CA LYS A 120 16.37 2.62 10.45
C LYS A 120 14.90 2.38 10.07
N GLU A 121 13.98 3.14 10.66
CA GLU A 121 12.54 3.00 10.38
C GLU A 121 12.20 3.30 8.91
N ARG A 122 12.94 4.20 8.26
CA ARG A 122 12.79 4.46 6.82
C ARG A 122 13.26 3.29 5.96
N LEU A 123 14.38 2.67 6.31
CA LEU A 123 14.88 1.49 5.59
C LEU A 123 13.96 0.28 5.79
N ASP A 124 13.27 0.20 6.93
CA ASP A 124 12.27 -0.84 7.21
C ASP A 124 10.97 -0.65 6.40
N LEU A 125 10.79 0.47 5.67
CA LEU A 125 9.64 0.67 4.76
C LEU A 125 9.75 -0.13 3.46
N VAL A 126 10.94 -0.59 3.09
CA VAL A 126 11.15 -1.33 1.84
C VAL A 126 10.38 -2.64 1.88
N VAL A 127 9.57 -2.89 0.86
CA VAL A 127 8.88 -4.17 0.67
C VAL A 127 9.54 -4.90 -0.50
N GLU A 128 10.19 -6.02 -0.21
CA GLU A 128 10.68 -6.93 -1.23
C GLU A 128 9.55 -7.87 -1.67
N LYS A 129 9.52 -8.24 -2.95
CA LYS A 129 8.46 -9.10 -3.49
C LYS A 129 8.46 -10.48 -2.82
N GLU A 130 9.64 -10.96 -2.46
CA GLU A 130 9.90 -12.23 -1.81
C GLU A 130 9.36 -12.27 -0.37
N ASP A 131 9.21 -11.10 0.28
CA ASP A 131 8.64 -10.97 1.63
C ASP A 131 7.10 -11.03 1.64
N ILE A 132 6.48 -10.99 0.46
CA ILE A 132 5.04 -11.09 0.28
C ILE A 132 4.60 -12.55 0.23
N PHE A 133 4.23 -13.10 1.39
CA PHE A 133 3.78 -14.49 1.49
C PHE A 133 2.34 -14.69 0.99
N PHE A 134 1.45 -13.73 1.30
CA PHE A 134 0.04 -13.80 0.92
C PHE A 134 -0.52 -12.43 0.59
N SER A 135 -1.38 -12.38 -0.43
CA SER A 135 -2.06 -11.16 -0.86
C SER A 135 -3.39 -11.48 -1.52
N PHE A 136 -4.38 -10.64 -1.28
CA PHE A 136 -5.71 -10.75 -1.86
C PHE A 136 -6.29 -9.35 -2.13
N PRO A 137 -7.16 -9.22 -3.14
CA PRO A 137 -7.85 -7.97 -3.37
C PRO A 137 -8.82 -7.71 -2.21
N TYR A 138 -8.58 -6.66 -1.43
CA TYR A 138 -9.46 -6.30 -0.32
C TYR A 138 -10.54 -5.33 -0.77
N GLN A 139 -10.16 -4.25 -1.43
CA GLN A 139 -11.09 -3.27 -2.00
C GLN A 139 -10.64 -2.88 -3.40
N ILE A 140 -11.48 -3.12 -4.40
CA ILE A 140 -11.29 -2.66 -5.77
C ILE A 140 -12.31 -1.55 -6.04
N GLY A 141 -11.83 -0.40 -6.51
CA GLY A 141 -12.68 0.74 -6.84
C GLY A 141 -12.17 1.53 -8.04
N MET A 142 -13.03 2.41 -8.54
CA MET A 142 -12.69 3.39 -9.57
C MET A 142 -12.69 4.77 -8.94
N MET A 143 -11.63 5.53 -9.17
CA MET A 143 -11.60 6.94 -8.81
C MET A 143 -11.88 7.78 -10.05
N PHE A 144 -12.90 8.62 -9.97
CA PHE A 144 -13.18 9.62 -10.98
C PHE A 144 -12.44 10.90 -10.59
N THR A 145 -11.44 11.27 -11.37
CA THR A 145 -10.89 12.63 -11.31
C THR A 145 -11.96 13.55 -11.87
N ASN A 146 -12.66 14.28 -10.99
CA ASN A 146 -13.59 15.33 -11.39
C ASN A 146 -12.79 16.51 -11.96
N GLU A 147 -12.25 16.34 -13.16
CA GLU A 147 -11.57 17.37 -13.93
C GLU A 147 -12.34 17.60 -15.22
N VAL A 148 -13.65 17.86 -15.08
CA VAL A 148 -14.41 18.52 -16.13
C VAL A 148 -14.79 19.88 -15.61
N LYS A 149 -13.90 20.86 -15.80
CA LYS A 149 -14.30 22.26 -15.77
C LYS A 149 -15.18 22.50 -16.99
N TYR A 150 -16.48 22.36 -16.85
CA TYR A 150 -17.41 22.94 -17.82
C TYR A 150 -17.22 24.45 -17.75
N LYS A 151 -16.54 25.02 -18.74
CA LYS A 151 -16.73 26.42 -19.09
C LYS A 151 -18.14 26.52 -19.64
N VAL A 152 -19.07 27.03 -18.83
CA VAL A 152 -20.28 27.69 -19.32
C VAL A 152 -19.89 29.09 -19.77
#